data_AF-A0A439KYM3-F1
#
_entry.id   AF-A0A439KYM3-F1
#
_cell.length_a   1.000
_cell.length_b   1.000
_cell.length_c   1.000
_cell.angle_alpha   90.00
_cell.angle_beta   90.00
_cell.angle_gamma   90.00
#
_symmetry.space_group_name_H-M   'P 1'
#
loop_
_entity.id
_entity.type
_entity.pdbx_description
1 polymer ?
#
loop_
_entity_poly.entity_id
_entity_poly.type
_entity_poly.pdbx_seq_one_letter_code
_entity_poly.pdbx_strand_id
1 'polypeptide(L)'
;MNQSPYPAVEAGPPRPSLILRPGQMALPAGMERYHVRGNGAVLIDVEAGDTISVRNVEGGQACELLAWDKTGATDAGIFGEKSNSNAAGIKALLADGDDSLAALRLGLQRRQVQL
;
A
#
# COMPACT_ATOMS: atom_id res chain seq x y z
N MET A 1 -43.81 -45.32 -23.82
CA MET A 1 -43.11 -44.16 -23.22
C MET A 1 -41.62 -44.44 -23.33
N ASN A 2 -40.95 -43.80 -24.30
CA ASN A 2 -39.56 -44.09 -24.65
C ASN A 2 -38.63 -43.18 -23.83
N GLN A 3 -38.02 -43.72 -22.77
CA GLN A 3 -37.03 -43.01 -21.98
C GLN A 3 -35.67 -43.22 -22.66
N SER A 4 -35.15 -42.17 -23.30
CA SER A 4 -33.79 -42.18 -23.87
C SER A 4 -32.77 -42.41 -22.73
N PRO A 5 -31.75 -43.26 -22.91
CA PRO A 5 -30.73 -43.50 -21.89
C PRO A 5 -29.76 -42.32 -21.71
N TYR A 6 -29.93 -41.23 -22.46
CA TYR A 6 -29.05 -40.06 -22.43
C TYR A 6 -29.66 -38.92 -21.61
N PRO A 7 -28.85 -38.21 -20.79
CA PRO A 7 -29.31 -37.03 -20.07
C PRO A 7 -29.72 -35.93 -21.04
N ALA A 8 -30.69 -35.09 -20.63
CA ALA A 8 -31.06 -33.91 -21.38
C ALA A 8 -29.85 -32.97 -21.51
N VAL A 9 -29.43 -32.69 -22.74
CA VAL A 9 -28.32 -31.77 -23.03
C VAL A 9 -28.88 -30.35 -23.11
N GLU A 10 -28.40 -29.45 -22.26
CA GLU A 10 -28.69 -28.02 -22.43
C GLU A 10 -27.95 -27.49 -23.68
N ALA A 11 -28.71 -26.90 -24.60
CA ALA A 11 -28.16 -26.33 -25.81
C ALA A 11 -27.46 -25.00 -25.52
N GLY A 12 -26.24 -24.83 -26.05
CA GLY A 12 -25.48 -23.59 -25.96
C GLY A 12 -23.99 -23.83 -25.68
N PRO A 13 -23.15 -22.79 -25.82
CA PRO A 13 -21.76 -22.88 -25.39
C PRO A 13 -21.69 -23.14 -23.88
N PRO A 14 -20.67 -23.90 -23.40
CA PRO A 14 -20.48 -24.11 -21.97
C PRO A 14 -20.32 -22.76 -21.26
N ARG A 15 -20.93 -22.62 -20.08
CA ARG A 15 -20.69 -21.44 -19.23
C ARG A 15 -19.21 -21.39 -18.89
N PRO A 16 -18.53 -20.24 -19.04
CA PRO A 16 -17.13 -20.12 -18.66
C PRO A 16 -16.97 -20.47 -17.17
N SER A 17 -15.95 -21.26 -16.84
CA SER A 17 -15.62 -21.59 -15.45
C SER A 17 -14.99 -20.38 -14.76
N LEU A 18 -15.36 -20.16 -13.50
CA LEU A 18 -14.65 -19.22 -12.64
C LEU A 18 -13.33 -19.86 -12.19
N ILE A 19 -12.20 -19.19 -12.42
CA ILE A 19 -10.91 -19.65 -11.90
C ILE A 19 -10.90 -19.38 -10.38
N LEU A 20 -11.23 -20.41 -9.60
CA LEU A 20 -11.02 -20.40 -8.16
C LEU A 20 -9.55 -20.77 -7.90
N ARG A 21 -8.87 -20.03 -7.03
CA ARG A 21 -7.52 -20.37 -6.53
C ARG A 21 -7.56 -20.61 -5.01
N PRO A 22 -8.16 -21.73 -4.56
CA PRO A 22 -8.24 -22.04 -3.14
C PRO A 22 -6.84 -22.13 -2.53
N GLY A 23 -6.63 -21.50 -1.38
CA GLY A 23 -5.34 -21.53 -0.67
C GLY A 23 -4.28 -20.54 -1.16
N GLN A 24 -4.55 -19.75 -2.22
CA GLN A 24 -3.68 -18.62 -2.54
C GLN A 24 -3.89 -17.52 -1.50
N MET A 25 -2.88 -17.28 -0.66
CA MET A 25 -2.84 -16.12 0.24
C MET A 25 -2.66 -14.85 -0.60
N ALA A 26 -3.78 -14.28 -1.04
CA ALA A 26 -3.81 -12.96 -1.67
C ALA A 26 -4.24 -11.92 -0.63
N LEU A 27 -3.75 -10.69 -0.80
CA LEU A 27 -4.34 -9.56 -0.08
C LEU A 27 -5.79 -9.38 -0.55
N PRO A 28 -6.71 -8.96 0.32
CA PRO A 28 -8.04 -8.53 -0.07
C PRO A 28 -7.96 -7.49 -1.19
N ALA A 29 -8.98 -7.45 -2.05
CA ALA A 29 -9.08 -6.40 -3.06
C ALA A 29 -9.05 -5.01 -2.39
N GLY A 30 -8.23 -4.09 -2.94
CA GLY A 30 -8.03 -2.76 -2.36
C GLY A 30 -7.05 -2.72 -1.17
N MET A 31 -6.35 -3.82 -0.85
CA MET A 31 -5.31 -3.82 0.18
C MET A 31 -3.93 -3.87 -0.45
N GLU A 32 -3.10 -2.89 -0.08
CA GLU A 32 -1.68 -2.84 -0.41
C GLU A 32 -0.85 -3.08 0.85
N ARG A 33 0.33 -3.69 0.69
CA ARG A 33 1.27 -3.94 1.80
C ARG A 33 2.68 -3.57 1.38
N TYR A 34 3.29 -2.69 2.16
CA TYR A 34 4.66 -2.24 1.97
C TYR A 34 5.56 -2.77 3.08
N HIS A 35 6.73 -3.26 2.73
CA HIS A 35 7.78 -3.60 3.68
C HIS A 35 8.86 -2.52 3.63
N VAL A 36 9.05 -1.81 4.74
CA VAL A 36 10.09 -0.80 4.90
C VAL A 36 11.28 -1.46 5.60
N ARG A 37 12.43 -1.49 4.94
CA ARG A 37 13.66 -2.03 5.54
C ARG A 37 14.16 -1.12 6.66
N GLY A 38 14.96 -1.68 7.58
CA GLY A 38 15.69 -0.88 8.57
C GLY A 38 16.53 0.20 7.89
N ASN A 39 16.53 1.40 8.48
CA ASN A 39 17.13 2.59 7.88
C ASN A 39 16.63 2.90 6.46
N GLY A 40 15.38 2.55 6.17
CA GLY A 40 14.72 2.81 4.88
C GLY A 40 13.48 3.66 5.05
N ALA A 41 12.94 4.11 3.92
CA ALA A 41 11.71 4.87 3.87
C ALA A 41 10.95 4.62 2.55
N VAL A 42 9.65 4.87 2.57
CA VAL A 42 8.76 4.69 1.42
C VAL A 42 7.79 5.87 1.35
N LEU A 43 7.39 6.22 0.13
CA LEU A 43 6.33 7.18 -0.14
C LEU A 43 5.10 6.42 -0.64
N ILE A 44 3.95 6.65 -0.01
CA ILE A 44 2.69 5.97 -0.30
C ILE A 44 1.65 7.05 -0.58
N ASP A 45 0.93 6.92 -1.69
CA ASP A 45 -0.20 7.80 -1.99
C ASP A 45 -1.42 7.32 -1.19
N VAL A 46 -2.15 8.26 -0.61
CA VAL A 46 -3.31 7.98 0.26
C VAL A 46 -4.50 8.80 -0.22
N GLU A 47 -5.67 8.18 -0.23
CA GLU A 47 -6.93 8.81 -0.61
C GLU A 47 -7.93 8.83 0.54
N ALA A 48 -8.93 9.71 0.43
CA ALA A 48 -9.98 9.81 1.44
C ALA A 48 -10.79 8.50 1.49
N GLY A 49 -10.85 7.89 2.66
CA GLY A 49 -11.50 6.59 2.89
C GLY A 49 -10.52 5.44 3.08
N ASP A 50 -9.23 5.66 2.83
CA ASP A 50 -8.21 4.64 3.09
C ASP A 50 -8.02 4.38 4.59
N THR A 51 -7.69 3.13 4.91
CA THR A 51 -7.31 2.73 6.26
C THR A 51 -5.85 2.31 6.27
N ILE A 52 -5.05 3.01 7.08
CA ILE A 52 -3.61 2.78 7.18
C ILE A 52 -3.32 2.04 8.48
N SER A 53 -2.58 0.92 8.39
CA SER A 53 -2.09 0.19 9.55
C SER A 53 -0.57 0.07 9.49
N VAL A 54 0.11 0.47 10.55
CA VAL A 54 1.56 0.29 10.70
C VAL A 54 1.80 -0.83 11.71
N ARG A 55 2.58 -1.83 11.32
CA ARG A 55 2.89 -2.98 12.17
C ARG A 55 4.38 -3.06 12.43
N ASN A 56 4.76 -2.93 13.70
CA ASN A 56 6.10 -3.26 14.14
C ASN A 56 6.19 -4.79 14.31
N VAL A 57 6.72 -5.48 13.29
CA VAL A 57 6.73 -6.96 13.23
C VAL A 57 7.79 -7.59 14.14
N GLU A 58 8.94 -6.93 14.31
CA GLU A 58 10.08 -7.42 15.10
C GLU A 58 10.21 -6.73 16.46
N GLY A 59 9.68 -5.50 16.61
CA GLY A 59 9.83 -4.67 17.80
C GLY A 59 11.08 -3.79 17.77
N GLY A 60 11.18 -2.84 18.70
CA GLY A 60 12.40 -2.04 18.94
C GLY A 60 12.72 -0.95 17.92
N GLN A 61 12.15 -1.00 16.72
CA GLN A 61 12.36 0.04 15.71
C GLN A 61 11.31 1.17 15.85
N ALA A 62 11.77 2.38 16.18
CA ALA A 62 10.95 3.57 16.05
C ALA A 62 10.78 3.94 14.56
N CYS A 63 9.61 4.45 14.20
CA CYS A 63 9.35 4.97 12.85
C CYS A 63 8.72 6.36 12.91
N GLU A 64 9.01 7.17 11.90
CA GLU A 64 8.36 8.46 11.68
C GLU A 64 7.32 8.30 10.58
N LEU A 65 6.15 8.92 10.77
CA LEU A 65 5.12 9.04 9.75
C LEU A 65 4.95 10.51 9.42
N LEU A 66 5.04 10.82 8.14
CA LEU A 66 4.81 12.17 7.62
C LEU A 66 3.68 12.10 6.61
N ALA A 67 2.89 13.17 6.58
CA ALA A 67 1.81 13.32 5.62
C ALA A 67 1.83 14.74 5.08
N TRP A 68 1.46 14.84 3.81
CA TRP A 68 1.34 16.09 3.08
C TRP A 68 0.01 16.10 2.34
N ASP A 69 -0.58 17.27 2.23
CA ASP A 69 -1.75 17.48 1.38
C ASP A 69 -1.35 17.54 -0.10
N LYS A 70 -2.35 17.70 -0.96
CA LYS A 70 -2.15 17.80 -2.43
C LYS A 70 -1.37 19.04 -2.87
N THR A 71 -1.19 20.02 -1.98
CA THR A 71 -0.39 21.24 -2.22
C THR A 71 1.07 21.06 -1.81
N GLY A 72 1.40 19.95 -1.14
CA GLY A 72 2.72 19.68 -0.58
C GLY A 72 2.92 20.26 0.82
N ALA A 73 1.87 20.82 1.45
CA ALA A 73 1.92 21.31 2.81
C ALA A 73 1.81 20.14 3.80
N THR A 74 2.53 20.20 4.93
CA THR A 74 2.48 19.15 5.96
C THR A 74 1.12 19.13 6.65
N ASP A 75 0.52 17.94 6.74
CA ASP A 75 -0.79 17.75 7.37
C ASP A 75 -0.87 16.40 8.11
N ALA A 76 -0.58 16.44 9.42
CA ALA A 76 -0.74 15.27 10.30
C ALA A 76 -2.21 14.87 10.49
N GLY A 77 -3.15 15.77 10.17
CA GLY A 77 -4.59 15.52 10.24
C GLY A 77 -5.06 14.40 9.30
N ILE A 78 -4.29 14.08 8.26
CA ILE A 78 -4.50 12.90 7.40
C ILE A 78 -4.53 11.60 8.22
N PHE A 79 -3.75 11.52 9.30
CA PHE A 79 -3.77 10.38 10.22
C PHE A 79 -4.76 10.53 11.38
N GLY A 80 -5.50 11.64 11.43
CA GLY A 80 -6.34 11.99 12.58
C GLY A 80 -5.54 12.44 13.82
N GLU A 81 -4.27 12.78 13.66
CA GLU A 81 -3.34 13.07 14.74
C GLU A 81 -2.79 14.50 14.68
N LYS A 82 -2.16 14.93 15.78
CA LYS A 82 -1.42 16.19 15.82
C LYS A 82 0.05 15.96 15.50
N SER A 83 0.67 16.94 14.85
CA SER A 83 2.13 16.93 14.65
C SER A 83 2.85 16.85 16.00
N ASN A 84 3.81 15.92 16.10
CA ASN A 84 4.51 15.60 17.33
C ASN A 84 6.03 15.44 17.15
N SER A 85 6.56 15.67 15.95
CA SER A 85 7.98 15.52 15.61
C SER A 85 8.38 16.52 14.53
N ASN A 86 9.68 16.82 14.46
CA ASN A 86 10.28 17.63 13.39
C ASN A 86 10.84 16.78 12.22
N ALA A 87 10.58 15.47 12.26
CA ALA A 87 11.04 14.47 11.31
C ALA A 87 12.58 14.40 11.17
N ALA A 88 13.28 14.38 12.31
CA ALA A 88 14.74 14.34 12.33
C ALA A 88 15.29 13.06 11.68
N GLY A 89 14.61 11.92 11.85
CA GLY A 89 15.05 10.64 11.31
C GLY A 89 15.08 10.63 9.78
N ILE A 90 13.97 11.02 9.14
CA ILE A 90 13.90 11.05 7.67
C ILE A 90 14.85 12.10 7.08
N LYS A 91 15.05 13.24 7.75
CA LYS A 91 16.00 14.27 7.34
C LYS A 91 17.43 13.76 7.33
N ALA A 92 17.83 13.09 8.42
CA ALA A 92 19.14 12.47 8.50
C ALA A 92 19.31 11.38 7.43
N LEU A 93 18.29 10.55 7.23
CA LEU A 93 18.30 9.47 6.24
C LEU A 93 18.49 10.01 4.81
N LEU A 94 17.80 11.09 4.44
CA LEU A 94 17.94 11.71 3.11
C LEU A 94 19.26 12.47 2.94
N ALA A 95 19.83 12.98 4.03
CA ALA A 95 21.11 13.69 4.01
C ALA A 95 22.31 12.74 3.87
N ASP A 96 22.20 11.49 4.34
CA ASP A 96 23.24 10.46 4.22
C ASP A 96 23.57 10.12 2.76
N GLY A 97 22.62 10.33 1.85
CA GLY A 97 22.85 10.27 0.41
C GLY A 97 22.86 8.87 -0.20
N ASP A 98 22.37 7.86 0.52
CA ASP A 98 22.24 6.49 0.01
C ASP A 98 21.37 6.43 -1.26
N ASP A 99 21.88 5.77 -2.29
CA ASP A 99 21.19 5.54 -3.56
C ASP A 99 19.91 4.69 -3.39
N SER A 100 19.81 3.90 -2.32
CA SER A 100 18.60 3.14 -1.98
C SER A 100 17.35 4.03 -1.84
N LEU A 101 17.54 5.33 -1.58
CA LEU A 101 16.47 6.33 -1.41
C LEU A 101 16.21 7.17 -2.66
N ALA A 102 16.85 6.86 -3.80
CA ALA A 102 16.70 7.65 -5.02
C ALA A 102 15.23 7.79 -5.47
N ALA A 103 14.44 6.72 -5.35
CA ALA A 103 13.02 6.74 -5.70
C ALA A 103 12.21 7.67 -4.76
N LEU A 104 12.53 7.67 -3.46
CA LEU A 104 11.89 8.55 -2.48
C LEU A 104 12.21 10.01 -2.78
N ARG A 105 13.49 10.34 -3.01
CA ARG A 105 13.93 11.71 -3.36
C ARG A 105 13.19 12.23 -4.61
N LEU A 106 13.12 11.40 -5.64
CA LEU A 106 12.41 11.74 -6.87
C LEU A 106 10.90 11.91 -6.63
N GLY A 107 10.31 11.06 -5.78
CA GLY A 107 8.90 11.14 -5.39
C GLY A 107 8.55 12.44 -4.66
N LEU A 108 9.41 12.85 -3.73
CA LEU A 108 9.27 14.12 -2.99
C LEU A 108 9.43 15.33 -3.92
N GLN A 109 10.46 15.32 -4.77
CA GLN A 109 10.68 16.39 -5.76
C GLN A 109 9.50 16.56 -6.71
N ARG A 110 8.95 15.45 -7.23
CA ARG A 110 7.78 15.47 -8.13
C ARG A 110 6.53 16.05 -7.47
N ARG A 111 6.36 15.84 -6.17
CA ARG A 111 5.23 16.35 -5.38
C ARG A 111 5.52 17.72 -4.76
N GLN A 112 6.69 18.30 -5.05
CA GLN A 112 7.15 19.60 -4.52
C GLN A 112 7.12 19.68 -2.99
N VAL A 113 7.31 18.54 -2.35
CA VAL A 113 7.30 18.40 -0.90
C VAL A 113 8.67 18.80 -0.35
N GLN A 114 8.66 19.62 0.70
CA GLN A 114 9.85 20.04 1.44
C GLN A 114 9.83 19.43 2.84
N LEU A 115 11.02 19.03 3.32
CA LEU A 115 11.25 18.43 4.63
C LEU A 115 11.99 19.39 5.56
#